data_AF-A0A2V3U8D4-F1
#
_entry.id   AF-A0A2V3U8D4-F1
#
_cell.length_a   1.000
_cell.length_b   1.000
_cell.length_c   1.000
_cell.angle_alpha   90.00
_cell.angle_beta   90.00
_cell.angle_gamma   90.00
#
_symmetry.space_group_name_H-M   'P 1'
#
loop_
_entity.id
_entity.type
_entity.pdbx_description
1 polymer ?
#
loop_
_entity_poly.entity_id
_entity_poly.type
_entity_poly.pdbx_seq_one_letter_code
_entity_poly.pdbx_strand_id
1 'polypeptide(L)'
;MLRRPLAKSRKLLPVMAAAGTIAMKAATKVTTAAAKRRLRHSFESATTGRAIGGAMGAGVALVLAAGPLRADPVAPARPLAWQDDFVSRLEVLALLQTLHAELLSNPSATLTLERWCARHRLASPARVVARLVRGTDKAATSAIRQTLGVGEAEPVRYRRVQLACGDFVLSEADNWYVPARLTPEMNRLLDETDTAFGHAVQALQFRRRTLLARLLWSPLPDGWEMTVARKDRSSPAAGALAIPAELIQHQAVLSVPDGTPFSFVVETYTDRVLAFRRSRS
;
A
#
# COMPACT_ATOMS: atom_id res chain seq x y z
N MET A 1 -10.07 44.59 -57.57
CA MET A 1 -8.76 43.95 -57.35
C MET A 1 -8.37 44.22 -55.89
N LEU A 2 -8.14 43.30 -54.96
CA LEU A 2 -7.85 41.86 -54.95
C LEU A 2 -8.52 41.23 -53.71
N ARG A 3 -9.25 40.14 -53.90
CA ARG A 3 -9.69 39.23 -52.82
C ARG A 3 -8.50 38.33 -52.43
N ARG A 4 -8.18 38.19 -51.14
CA ARG A 4 -7.27 37.14 -50.63
C ARG A 4 -8.10 35.94 -50.16
N PRO A 5 -7.80 34.69 -50.57
CA PRO A 5 -8.51 33.51 -50.10
C PRO A 5 -7.86 32.92 -48.83
N LEU A 6 -8.70 32.54 -47.86
CA LEU A 6 -8.34 31.74 -46.70
C LEU A 6 -8.12 30.28 -47.11
N ALA A 7 -6.98 29.71 -46.72
CA ALA A 7 -6.60 28.33 -46.97
C ALA A 7 -7.46 27.35 -46.17
N LYS A 8 -7.97 26.31 -46.85
CA LYS A 8 -8.65 25.14 -46.27
C LYS A 8 -7.63 24.24 -45.58
N SER A 9 -7.76 24.03 -44.27
CA SER A 9 -7.06 22.95 -43.56
C SER A 9 -7.74 21.61 -43.82
N ARG A 10 -6.97 20.65 -44.36
CA ARG A 10 -7.35 19.25 -44.55
C ARG A 10 -7.49 18.56 -43.19
N LYS A 11 -8.66 17.99 -42.90
CA LYS A 11 -8.87 17.03 -41.80
C LYS A 11 -8.34 15.66 -42.23
N LEU A 12 -7.36 15.12 -41.50
CA LEU A 12 -6.96 13.72 -41.53
C LEU A 12 -7.95 12.88 -40.69
N LEU A 13 -8.41 11.74 -41.22
CA LEU A 13 -9.19 10.72 -40.52
C LEU A 13 -8.38 10.04 -39.39
N PRO A 14 -9.02 9.46 -38.36
CA PRO A 14 -8.34 8.62 -37.39
C PRO A 14 -8.31 7.14 -37.83
N VAL A 15 -7.11 6.56 -37.87
CA VAL A 15 -6.87 5.11 -37.86
C VAL A 15 -6.84 4.67 -36.40
N MET A 16 -7.99 4.36 -35.80
CA MET A 16 -8.08 3.68 -34.50
C MET A 16 -9.37 2.85 -34.42
N ALA A 17 -9.45 1.76 -35.18
CA ALA A 17 -10.53 0.78 -35.02
C ALA A 17 -10.09 -0.69 -35.15
N ALA A 18 -8.80 -0.98 -35.40
CA ALA A 18 -8.34 -2.35 -35.70
C ALA A 18 -7.63 -3.08 -34.54
N ALA A 19 -7.29 -2.40 -33.43
CA ALA A 19 -6.53 -3.01 -32.33
C ALA A 19 -7.38 -3.78 -31.29
N GLY A 20 -8.69 -3.54 -31.23
CA GLY A 20 -9.57 -4.11 -30.20
C GLY A 20 -9.95 -5.60 -30.38
N THR A 21 -9.92 -6.10 -31.62
CA THR A 21 -10.48 -7.43 -31.93
C THR A 21 -9.49 -8.58 -31.72
N ILE A 22 -8.18 -8.30 -31.68
CA ILE A 22 -7.14 -9.34 -31.60
C ILE A 22 -6.88 -9.77 -30.13
N ALA A 23 -6.99 -8.84 -29.18
CA ALA A 23 -6.76 -9.14 -27.75
C ALA A 23 -7.83 -10.06 -27.14
N MET A 24 -9.09 -9.96 -27.60
CA MET A 24 -10.20 -10.71 -26.99
C MET A 24 -10.23 -12.20 -27.40
N LYS A 25 -9.67 -12.57 -28.57
CA LYS A 25 -9.54 -13.98 -28.99
C LYS A 25 -8.39 -14.73 -28.30
N ALA A 26 -7.36 -14.03 -27.82
CA ALA A 26 -6.23 -14.64 -27.12
C ALA A 26 -6.58 -15.06 -25.68
N ALA A 27 -7.41 -14.27 -25.00
CA ALA A 27 -7.83 -14.54 -23.61
C ALA A 27 -8.71 -15.80 -23.48
N THR A 28 -9.54 -16.11 -24.48
CA THR A 28 -10.47 -17.26 -24.43
C THR A 28 -9.80 -18.62 -24.64
N LYS A 29 -8.61 -18.68 -25.29
CA LYS A 29 -7.90 -19.94 -25.54
C LYS A 29 -7.06 -20.42 -24.34
N VAL A 30 -6.60 -19.51 -23.48
CA VAL A 30 -5.70 -19.85 -22.36
C VAL A 30 -6.47 -20.44 -21.17
N THR A 31 -7.73 -20.05 -20.98
CA THR A 31 -8.59 -20.55 -19.89
C THR A 31 -9.05 -22.00 -20.07
N THR A 32 -9.17 -22.49 -21.31
CA THR A 32 -9.62 -23.87 -21.58
C THR A 32 -8.52 -24.93 -21.39
N ALA A 33 -7.25 -24.57 -21.56
CA ALA A 33 -6.13 -25.52 -21.40
C ALA A 33 -5.77 -25.78 -19.93
N ALA A 34 -5.89 -24.76 -19.06
CA ALA A 34 -5.58 -24.90 -17.63
C ALA A 34 -6.63 -25.73 -16.87
N ALA A 35 -7.91 -25.65 -17.25
CA ALA A 35 -8.99 -26.42 -16.63
C ALA A 35 -8.89 -27.93 -16.95
N LYS A 36 -8.44 -28.30 -18.15
CA LYS A 36 -8.32 -29.71 -18.58
C LYS A 36 -7.15 -30.46 -17.90
N ARG A 37 -6.15 -29.73 -17.39
CA ARG A 37 -4.95 -30.30 -16.74
C ARG A 37 -5.13 -30.57 -15.25
N ARG A 38 -6.06 -29.89 -14.57
CA ARG A 38 -6.38 -30.15 -13.14
C ARG A 38 -7.27 -31.38 -12.90
N LEU A 39 -8.05 -31.80 -13.90
CA LEU A 39 -8.98 -32.94 -13.77
C LEU A 39 -8.31 -34.32 -13.94
N ARG A 40 -7.08 -34.40 -14.46
CA ARG A 40 -6.38 -35.69 -14.65
C ARG A 40 -5.57 -36.18 -13.44
N HIS A 41 -5.25 -35.31 -12.48
CA HIS A 41 -4.41 -35.68 -11.34
C HIS A 41 -5.17 -36.13 -10.09
N SER A 42 -6.52 -36.15 -10.11
CA SER A 42 -7.33 -36.46 -8.93
C SER A 42 -7.90 -37.87 -8.90
N PHE A 43 -7.55 -38.74 -9.86
CA PHE A 43 -8.13 -40.07 -10.03
C PHE A 43 -7.06 -41.16 -10.14
N GLU A 44 -6.13 -41.21 -9.19
CA GLU A 44 -5.21 -42.36 -9.07
C GLU A 44 -4.55 -42.33 -7.69
N SER A 45 -5.29 -42.76 -6.64
CA SER A 45 -4.73 -43.26 -5.36
C SER A 45 -5.86 -43.63 -4.40
N ALA A 46 -6.57 -44.72 -4.68
CA ALA A 46 -7.38 -45.41 -3.68
C ALA A 46 -7.67 -46.83 -4.15
N THR A 47 -6.84 -47.79 -3.73
CA THR A 47 -7.19 -49.18 -3.34
C THR A 47 -5.91 -50.02 -3.37
N THR A 48 -5.55 -50.65 -2.25
CA THR A 48 -5.64 -52.11 -2.08
C THR A 48 -5.20 -52.43 -0.65
N GLY A 49 -6.14 -52.90 0.17
CA GLY A 49 -5.83 -53.54 1.45
C GLY A 49 -5.45 -55.00 1.24
N ARG A 50 -4.59 -55.56 2.09
CA ARG A 50 -4.51 -57.00 2.31
C ARG A 50 -4.02 -57.34 3.71
N ALA A 51 -4.60 -58.42 4.21
CA ALA A 51 -4.69 -58.87 5.59
C ALA A 51 -3.56 -59.83 6.03
N ILE A 52 -3.27 -59.77 7.34
CA ILE A 52 -2.96 -60.82 8.34
C ILE A 52 -1.83 -61.83 8.04
N GLY A 53 -0.90 -61.91 9.00
CA GLY A 53 -0.05 -63.08 9.27
C GLY A 53 0.82 -62.83 10.51
N GLY A 54 0.52 -63.50 11.63
CA GLY A 54 1.25 -63.35 12.89
C GLY A 54 2.56 -64.13 12.94
N ALA A 55 3.47 -63.71 13.83
CA ALA A 55 4.43 -64.57 14.50
C ALA A 55 5.01 -63.84 15.73
N MET A 56 4.93 -64.50 16.89
CA MET A 56 5.67 -64.16 18.10
C MET A 56 7.18 -64.25 17.83
N GLY A 57 7.95 -63.29 18.34
CA GLY A 57 9.41 -63.33 18.35
C GLY A 57 9.97 -62.31 19.32
N ALA A 58 10.53 -62.79 20.43
CA ALA A 58 11.24 -61.99 21.43
C ALA A 58 12.51 -61.36 20.86
N GLY A 59 12.80 -60.10 21.22
CA GLY A 59 14.05 -59.45 20.79
C GLY A 59 14.22 -58.03 21.33
N VAL A 60 14.93 -57.92 22.46
CA VAL A 60 15.78 -56.81 22.92
C VAL A 60 15.25 -55.38 22.74
N ALA A 61 14.80 -54.80 23.86
CA ALA A 61 14.53 -53.37 23.99
C ALA A 61 15.86 -52.58 23.98
N LEU A 62 16.19 -51.94 22.85
CA LEU A 62 17.22 -50.91 22.79
C LEU A 62 16.59 -49.57 23.20
N VAL A 63 16.80 -49.17 24.45
CA VAL A 63 16.42 -47.84 24.95
C VAL A 63 17.36 -46.81 24.30
N LEU A 64 16.94 -46.24 23.18
CA LEU A 64 17.54 -45.01 22.64
C LEU A 64 17.12 -43.85 23.54
N ALA A 65 18.05 -43.37 24.35
CA ALA A 65 17.87 -42.13 25.11
C ALA A 65 17.76 -40.95 24.13
N ALA A 66 16.53 -40.63 23.73
CA ALA A 66 16.22 -39.40 23.01
C ALA A 66 16.33 -38.23 24.01
N GLY A 67 17.52 -37.64 24.10
CA GLY A 67 17.68 -36.35 24.76
C GLY A 67 16.81 -35.30 24.06
N PRO A 68 16.22 -34.34 24.80
CA PRO A 68 15.39 -33.33 24.17
C PRO A 68 16.27 -32.51 23.23
N LEU A 69 15.94 -32.54 21.93
CA LEU A 69 16.42 -31.56 20.97
C LEU A 69 15.93 -30.20 21.47
N ARG A 70 16.83 -29.44 22.11
CA ARG A 70 16.62 -28.01 22.30
C ARG A 70 16.58 -27.40 20.91
N ALA A 71 15.39 -27.06 20.44
CA ALA A 71 15.23 -26.15 19.34
C ALA A 71 15.83 -24.82 19.81
N ASP A 72 16.97 -24.44 19.24
CA ASP A 72 17.49 -23.08 19.43
C ASP A 72 16.35 -22.11 19.08
N PRO A 73 16.08 -21.09 19.92
CA PRO A 73 15.14 -20.06 19.54
C PRO A 73 15.67 -19.45 18.24
N VAL A 74 14.91 -19.61 17.15
CA VAL A 74 15.17 -18.92 15.89
C VAL A 74 15.20 -17.44 16.25
N ALA A 75 16.41 -16.87 16.33
CA ALA A 75 16.58 -15.45 16.50
C ALA A 75 15.70 -14.78 15.45
N PRO A 76 14.89 -13.76 15.82
CA PRO A 76 14.01 -13.12 14.87
C PRO A 76 14.85 -12.72 13.67
N ALA A 77 14.50 -13.25 12.49
CA ALA A 77 15.25 -12.99 11.27
C ALA A 77 15.32 -11.47 11.12
N ARG A 78 16.52 -10.91 11.33
CA ARG A 78 16.77 -9.48 11.19
C ARG A 78 16.23 -9.11 9.80
N PRO A 79 15.31 -8.14 9.67
CA PRO A 79 14.78 -7.77 8.37
C PRO A 79 15.99 -7.51 7.48
N LEU A 80 16.05 -8.15 6.30
CA LEU A 80 17.13 -7.88 5.36
C LEU A 80 17.04 -6.38 5.05
N ALA A 81 17.93 -5.60 5.64
CA ALA A 81 18.00 -4.18 5.41
C ALA A 81 18.35 -3.96 3.93
N TRP A 82 17.70 -2.97 3.32
CA TRP A 82 18.05 -2.49 1.99
C TRP A 82 19.55 -2.22 1.96
N GLN A 83 20.26 -2.78 0.98
CA GLN A 83 21.69 -2.52 0.84
C GLN A 83 21.88 -1.11 0.31
N ASP A 84 22.94 -0.44 0.77
CA ASP A 84 23.29 0.87 0.25
C ASP A 84 24.13 0.73 -1.03
N ASP A 85 23.46 0.32 -2.11
CA ASP A 85 24.03 0.25 -3.45
C ASP A 85 23.07 0.87 -4.47
N PHE A 86 23.60 1.20 -5.66
CA PHE A 86 22.83 1.87 -6.71
C PHE A 86 21.57 1.11 -7.13
N VAL A 87 21.65 -0.23 -7.25
CA VAL A 87 20.52 -1.05 -7.69
C VAL A 87 19.44 -1.07 -6.62
N SER A 88 19.83 -1.29 -5.36
CA SER A 88 18.92 -1.25 -4.21
C SER A 88 18.25 0.12 -4.05
N ARG A 89 18.98 1.23 -4.22
CA ARG A 89 18.44 2.59 -4.20
C ARG A 89 17.44 2.84 -5.34
N LEU A 90 17.73 2.35 -6.55
CA LEU A 90 16.83 2.45 -7.69
C LEU A 90 15.54 1.64 -7.48
N GLU A 91 15.63 0.43 -6.93
CA GLU A 91 14.47 -0.38 -6.56
C GLU A 91 13.60 0.32 -5.51
N VAL A 92 14.21 0.90 -4.47
CA VAL A 92 13.49 1.67 -3.43
C VAL A 92 12.77 2.86 -4.06
N LEU A 93 13.44 3.61 -4.95
CA LEU A 93 12.81 4.73 -5.64
C LEU A 93 11.60 4.27 -6.45
N ALA A 94 11.74 3.17 -7.21
CA ALA A 94 10.66 2.62 -8.01
C ALA A 94 9.46 2.17 -7.14
N LEU A 95 9.72 1.54 -5.99
CA LEU A 95 8.68 1.14 -5.05
C LEU A 95 7.94 2.34 -4.45
N LEU A 96 8.68 3.38 -4.05
CA LEU A 96 8.09 4.61 -3.51
C LEU A 96 7.24 5.32 -4.55
N GLN A 97 7.72 5.45 -5.79
CA GLN A 97 6.94 6.01 -6.89
C GLN A 97 5.69 5.18 -7.21
N THR A 98 5.81 3.84 -7.16
CA THR A 98 4.66 2.95 -7.35
C THR A 98 3.59 3.17 -6.28
N LEU A 99 3.96 3.13 -5.00
CA LEU A 99 3.03 3.39 -3.90
C LEU A 99 2.43 4.80 -4.00
N HIS A 100 3.24 5.81 -4.31
CA HIS A 100 2.79 7.19 -4.48
C HIS A 100 1.71 7.29 -5.57
N ALA A 101 1.93 6.68 -6.73
CA ALA A 101 0.95 6.66 -7.81
C ALA A 101 -0.33 5.88 -7.43
N GLU A 102 -0.21 4.74 -6.73
CA GLU A 102 -1.36 3.99 -6.24
C GLU A 102 -2.21 4.83 -5.26
N LEU A 103 -1.57 5.56 -4.33
CA LEU A 103 -2.23 6.44 -3.36
C LEU A 103 -2.95 7.61 -4.05
N LEU A 104 -2.35 8.22 -5.07
CA LEU A 104 -2.97 9.31 -5.83
C LEU A 104 -4.15 8.86 -6.70
N SER A 105 -4.12 7.61 -7.17
CA SER A 105 -5.11 7.07 -8.10
C SER A 105 -6.31 6.43 -7.41
N ASN A 106 -6.34 6.37 -6.08
CA ASN A 106 -7.40 5.70 -5.31
C ASN A 106 -8.01 6.64 -4.25
N PRO A 107 -9.33 6.56 -4.02
CA PRO A 107 -9.99 7.42 -3.04
C PRO A 107 -9.74 7.03 -1.57
N SER A 108 -9.29 5.79 -1.31
CA SER A 108 -9.08 5.25 0.05
C SER A 108 -7.62 4.83 0.25
N ALA A 109 -6.90 5.58 1.09
CA ALA A 109 -5.55 5.23 1.50
C ALA A 109 -5.51 3.88 2.24
N THR A 110 -6.49 3.60 3.12
CA THR A 110 -6.59 2.33 3.87
C THR A 110 -6.62 1.13 2.94
N LEU A 111 -7.48 1.15 1.91
CA LEU A 111 -7.59 0.02 0.99
C LEU A 111 -6.33 -0.14 0.11
N THR A 112 -5.73 0.98 -0.30
CA THR A 112 -4.45 0.95 -1.02
C THR A 112 -3.35 0.33 -0.17
N LEU A 113 -3.22 0.73 1.09
CA LEU A 113 -2.23 0.18 2.01
C LEU A 113 -2.49 -1.29 2.37
N GLU A 114 -3.75 -1.72 2.44
CA GLU A 114 -4.08 -3.13 2.66
C GLU A 114 -3.64 -4.01 1.49
N ARG A 115 -3.92 -3.57 0.25
CA ARG A 115 -3.42 -4.25 -0.95
C ARG A 115 -1.91 -4.25 -1.02
N TRP A 116 -1.27 -3.14 -0.65
CA TRP A 116 0.19 -3.06 -0.55
C TRP A 116 0.72 -4.08 0.45
N CYS A 117 0.15 -4.13 1.66
CA CYS A 117 0.51 -5.09 2.69
C CYS A 117 0.38 -6.54 2.21
N ALA A 118 -0.71 -6.88 1.53
CA ALA A 118 -0.94 -8.21 1.00
C ALA A 118 0.07 -8.57 -0.11
N ARG A 119 0.27 -7.66 -1.06
CA ARG A 119 1.19 -7.85 -2.21
C ARG A 119 2.63 -8.08 -1.76
N HIS A 120 3.07 -7.31 -0.77
CA HIS A 120 4.43 -7.35 -0.25
C HIS A 120 4.59 -8.28 0.95
N ARG A 121 3.52 -8.97 1.38
CA ARG A 121 3.51 -9.92 2.50
C ARG A 121 4.08 -9.32 3.79
N LEU A 122 3.72 -8.07 4.08
CA LEU A 122 4.16 -7.37 5.28
C LEU A 122 3.60 -8.04 6.55
N ALA A 123 2.36 -8.53 6.52
CA ALA A 123 1.75 -9.26 7.62
C ALA A 123 0.83 -10.38 7.11
N SER A 124 0.53 -11.33 7.99
CA SER A 124 -0.49 -12.37 7.78
C SER A 124 -1.36 -12.49 9.04
N PRO A 125 -2.66 -12.18 8.97
CA PRO A 125 -3.39 -11.69 7.79
C PRO A 125 -2.94 -10.29 7.37
N ALA A 126 -2.96 -10.03 6.07
CA ALA A 126 -2.65 -8.71 5.51
C ALA A 126 -3.86 -7.77 5.65
N ARG A 127 -4.11 -7.31 6.89
CA ARG A 127 -5.23 -6.45 7.24
C ARG A 127 -4.70 -5.12 7.76
N VAL A 128 -5.19 -4.01 7.20
CA VAL A 128 -4.89 -2.68 7.74
C VAL A 128 -5.94 -2.28 8.76
N VAL A 129 -5.46 -1.87 9.94
CA VAL A 129 -6.29 -1.36 11.03
C VAL A 129 -5.94 0.09 11.32
N ALA A 130 -6.95 0.91 11.57
CA ALA A 130 -6.77 2.26 12.08
C ALA A 130 -6.66 2.20 13.62
N ARG A 131 -5.65 2.85 14.18
CA ARG A 131 -5.45 3.02 15.62
C ARG A 131 -5.54 4.51 15.95
N LEU A 132 -6.47 4.88 16.81
CA LEU A 132 -6.61 6.27 17.27
C LEU A 132 -5.44 6.61 18.21
N VAL A 133 -4.80 7.75 17.96
CA VAL A 133 -3.76 8.30 18.85
C VAL A 133 -4.38 9.46 19.63
N ARG A 134 -4.42 9.33 20.96
CA ARG A 134 -4.99 10.33 21.89
C ARG A 134 -3.88 11.15 22.54
N GLY A 135 -4.20 12.36 23.01
CA GLY A 135 -3.28 13.21 23.79
C GLY A 135 -2.27 14.00 22.96
N THR A 136 -2.43 14.06 21.64
CA THR A 136 -1.53 14.78 20.72
C THR A 136 -2.30 15.82 19.91
N ASP A 137 -3.21 16.54 20.56
CA ASP A 137 -4.13 17.45 19.87
C ASP A 137 -3.39 18.65 19.26
N LYS A 138 -3.66 18.92 17.98
CA LYS A 138 -3.09 20.05 17.25
C LYS A 138 -4.19 21.03 16.87
N ALA A 139 -4.09 22.27 17.34
CA ALA A 139 -5.01 23.31 16.93
C ALA A 139 -4.96 23.54 15.40
N ALA A 140 -6.11 23.84 14.79
CA ALA A 140 -6.16 24.22 13.39
C ALA A 140 -5.50 25.59 13.19
N THR A 141 -4.48 25.65 12.34
CA THR A 141 -3.81 26.91 11.96
C THR A 141 -4.77 27.80 11.15
N SER A 142 -4.44 29.08 11.02
CA SER A 142 -5.21 30.02 10.17
C SER A 142 -5.34 29.52 8.73
N ALA A 143 -4.28 28.93 8.16
CA ALA A 143 -4.30 28.35 6.82
C ALA A 143 -5.24 27.13 6.71
N ILE A 144 -5.28 26.27 7.73
CA ILE A 144 -6.23 25.13 7.77
C ILE A 144 -7.67 25.66 7.89
N ARG A 145 -7.92 26.63 8.76
CA ARG A 145 -9.24 27.27 8.91
C ARG A 145 -9.71 27.93 7.62
N GLN A 146 -8.84 28.65 6.94
CA GLN A 146 -9.14 29.24 5.63
C GLN A 146 -9.46 28.17 4.59
N THR A 147 -8.69 27.08 4.56
CA THR A 147 -8.93 25.94 3.66
C THR A 147 -10.29 25.28 3.94
N LEU A 148 -10.69 25.21 5.21
CA LEU A 148 -12.00 24.74 5.64
C LEU A 148 -13.10 25.78 5.49
N GLY A 149 -12.81 27.04 5.14
CA GLY A 149 -13.82 28.10 5.06
C GLY A 149 -14.57 28.29 6.38
N VAL A 150 -13.85 28.28 7.51
CA VAL A 150 -14.41 28.49 8.85
C VAL A 150 -13.83 29.76 9.48
N GLY A 151 -14.64 30.43 10.31
CA GLY A 151 -14.20 31.56 11.11
C GLY A 151 -13.30 31.15 12.28
N GLU A 152 -12.79 32.11 13.05
CA GLU A 152 -11.96 31.85 14.23
C GLU A 152 -12.75 31.15 15.36
N ALA A 153 -14.01 31.54 15.54
CA ALA A 153 -14.89 31.03 16.59
C ALA A 153 -15.53 29.67 16.25
N GLU A 154 -15.55 29.28 14.97
CA GLU A 154 -16.17 28.01 14.57
C GLU A 154 -15.29 26.83 15.03
N PRO A 155 -15.86 25.83 15.74
CA PRO A 155 -15.09 24.70 16.23
C PRO A 155 -14.47 23.87 15.10
N VAL A 156 -13.20 23.51 15.26
CA VAL A 156 -12.51 22.52 14.42
C VAL A 156 -11.93 21.46 15.35
N ARG A 157 -12.31 20.20 15.13
CA ARG A 157 -11.81 19.06 15.91
C ARG A 157 -10.60 18.45 15.22
N TYR A 158 -9.69 17.93 16.03
CA TYR A 158 -8.52 17.21 15.57
C TYR A 158 -8.64 15.73 15.90
N ARG A 159 -8.19 14.87 14.99
CA ARG A 159 -8.11 13.42 15.18
C ARG A 159 -6.86 12.89 14.51
N ARG A 160 -6.01 12.20 15.27
CA ARG A 160 -4.81 11.52 14.76
C ARG A 160 -5.03 10.01 14.70
N VAL A 161 -4.69 9.40 13.57
CA VAL A 161 -4.76 7.94 13.42
C VAL A 161 -3.48 7.38 12.84
N GLN A 162 -3.14 6.15 13.23
CA GLN A 162 -2.11 5.34 12.59
C GLN A 162 -2.78 4.21 11.81
N LEU A 163 -2.37 4.02 10.55
CA LEU A 163 -2.77 2.87 9.74
C LEU A 163 -1.67 1.81 9.85
N ALA A 164 -1.98 0.70 10.52
CA ALA A 164 -1.03 -0.38 10.78
C ALA A 164 -1.42 -1.66 10.04
N CYS A 165 -0.44 -2.38 9.49
CA CYS A 165 -0.60 -3.76 9.04
C CYS A 165 0.29 -4.68 9.89
N GLY A 166 -0.32 -5.52 10.74
CA GLY A 166 0.42 -6.20 11.81
C GLY A 166 1.11 -5.19 12.73
N ASP A 167 2.42 -5.33 12.91
CA ASP A 167 3.25 -4.43 13.72
C ASP A 167 3.79 -3.23 12.94
N PHE A 168 3.51 -3.14 11.64
CA PHE A 168 4.03 -2.10 10.77
C PHE A 168 3.05 -0.93 10.69
N VAL A 169 3.37 0.20 11.33
CA VAL A 169 2.65 1.47 11.11
C VAL A 169 3.04 2.00 9.75
N LEU A 170 2.17 1.84 8.75
CA LEU A 170 2.42 2.21 7.35
C LEU A 170 2.19 3.70 7.08
N SER A 171 1.28 4.32 7.85
CA SER A 171 0.97 5.74 7.71
C SER A 171 0.46 6.32 9.03
N GLU A 172 0.71 7.60 9.23
CA GLU A 172 0.11 8.44 10.25
C GLU A 172 -0.69 9.55 9.58
N ALA A 173 -1.92 9.77 10.01
CA ALA A 173 -2.79 10.81 9.45
C ALA A 173 -3.28 11.75 10.55
N ASP A 174 -3.04 13.04 10.33
CA ASP A 174 -3.59 14.14 11.11
C ASP A 174 -4.82 14.68 10.38
N ASN A 175 -5.97 14.68 11.04
CA ASN A 175 -7.23 15.14 10.46
C ASN A 175 -7.84 16.28 11.27
N TRP A 176 -8.14 17.39 10.60
CA TRP A 176 -8.88 18.52 11.15
C TRP A 176 -10.25 18.60 10.47
N TYR A 177 -11.33 18.50 11.23
CA TYR A 177 -12.69 18.48 10.68
C TYR A 177 -13.65 19.38 11.42
N VAL A 178 -14.69 19.82 10.70
CA VAL A 178 -15.71 20.75 11.21
C VAL A 178 -16.91 19.95 11.73
N PRO A 179 -17.06 19.71 13.04
CA PRO A 179 -18.09 18.82 13.58
C PRO A 179 -19.52 19.28 13.25
N ALA A 180 -19.74 20.59 13.07
CA ALA A 180 -21.05 21.14 12.69
C ALA A 180 -21.51 20.70 11.28
N ARG A 181 -20.60 20.20 10.45
CA ARG A 181 -20.87 19.69 9.09
C ARG A 181 -21.06 18.17 9.05
N LEU A 182 -21.02 17.51 10.21
CA LEU A 182 -21.26 16.08 10.39
C LEU A 182 -22.59 15.88 11.14
N THR A 183 -23.22 14.73 10.95
CA THR A 183 -24.38 14.38 11.77
C THR A 183 -23.97 14.12 13.23
N PRO A 184 -24.87 14.26 14.20
CA PRO A 184 -24.57 13.91 15.59
C PRO A 184 -24.09 12.46 15.76
N GLU A 185 -24.65 11.53 14.98
CA GLU A 185 -24.23 10.12 14.98
C GLU A 185 -22.80 9.94 14.49
N MET A 186 -22.40 10.64 13.41
CA MET A 186 -21.02 10.60 12.93
C MET A 186 -20.03 11.14 13.96
N ASN A 187 -20.39 12.24 14.62
CA ASN A 187 -19.55 12.81 15.69
C ASN A 187 -19.41 11.84 16.86
N ARG A 188 -20.51 11.24 17.34
CA ARG A 188 -20.46 10.20 18.40
C ARG A 188 -19.56 9.03 18.02
N LEU A 189 -19.74 8.49 16.81
CA LEU A 189 -18.94 7.36 16.33
C LEU A 189 -17.45 7.69 16.33
N LEU A 190 -17.08 8.91 15.92
CA LEU A 190 -15.69 9.37 15.94
C LEU A 190 -15.16 9.60 17.36
N ASP A 191 -15.97 10.13 18.26
CA ASP A 191 -15.55 10.45 19.63
C ASP A 191 -15.35 9.17 20.48
N GLU A 192 -16.25 8.20 20.30
CA GLU A 192 -16.38 7.03 21.17
C GLU A 192 -15.66 5.78 20.65
N THR A 193 -15.27 5.75 19.37
CA THR A 193 -14.69 4.54 18.76
C THR A 193 -13.41 4.79 17.98
N ASP A 194 -12.70 3.71 17.65
CA ASP A 194 -11.54 3.71 16.77
C ASP A 194 -11.92 3.60 15.28
N THR A 195 -13.19 3.85 14.94
CA THR A 195 -13.65 3.83 13.54
C THR A 195 -12.81 4.80 12.70
N ALA A 196 -12.41 4.33 11.51
CA ALA A 196 -11.68 5.16 10.55
C ALA A 196 -12.55 6.32 10.05
N PHE A 197 -11.96 7.52 9.93
CA PHE A 197 -12.72 8.73 9.61
C PHE A 197 -13.54 8.62 8.33
N GLY A 198 -12.92 8.16 7.23
CA GLY A 198 -13.59 7.99 5.94
C GLY A 198 -14.76 7.00 5.97
N HIS A 199 -14.73 6.00 6.85
CA HIS A 199 -15.85 5.07 7.03
C HIS A 199 -17.00 5.73 7.79
N ALA A 200 -16.70 6.43 8.90
CA ALA A 200 -17.71 7.14 9.69
C ALA A 200 -18.49 8.16 8.85
N VAL A 201 -17.81 8.85 7.93
CA VAL A 201 -18.41 9.91 7.09
C VAL A 201 -18.80 9.42 5.69
N GLN A 202 -18.78 8.10 5.43
CA GLN A 202 -19.04 7.55 4.09
C GLN A 202 -20.40 7.97 3.52
N ALA A 203 -21.41 8.07 4.37
CA ALA A 203 -22.77 8.49 3.99
C ALA A 203 -22.83 9.93 3.45
N LEU A 204 -21.82 10.78 3.71
CA LEU A 204 -21.74 12.12 3.12
C LEU A 204 -21.38 12.10 1.62
N GLN A 205 -21.02 10.93 1.06
CA GLN A 205 -20.59 10.79 -0.34
C GLN A 205 -19.51 11.82 -0.72
N PHE A 206 -18.55 12.00 0.19
CA PHE A 206 -17.55 13.05 0.07
C PHE A 206 -16.65 12.85 -1.15
N ARG A 207 -16.11 13.97 -1.65
CA ARG A 207 -15.05 14.00 -2.66
C ARG A 207 -13.73 14.38 -1.99
N ARG A 208 -12.66 13.66 -2.34
CA ARG A 208 -11.28 13.97 -1.93
C ARG A 208 -10.60 14.79 -3.02
N ARG A 209 -10.03 15.93 -2.65
CA ARG A 209 -9.15 16.73 -3.52
C ARG A 209 -7.77 16.81 -2.89
N THR A 210 -6.79 16.19 -3.54
CA THR A 210 -5.38 16.30 -3.17
C THR A 210 -4.91 17.75 -3.43
N LEU A 211 -4.39 18.40 -2.39
CA LEU A 211 -3.77 19.72 -2.47
C LEU A 211 -2.27 19.62 -2.68
N LEU A 212 -1.66 18.60 -2.08
CA LEU A 212 -0.23 18.38 -2.11
C LEU A 212 0.07 16.89 -2.12
N ALA A 213 1.09 16.50 -2.88
CA ALA A 213 1.66 15.17 -2.85
C ALA A 213 3.18 15.29 -3.05
N ARG A 214 3.95 14.89 -2.03
CA ARG A 214 5.42 15.02 -2.03
C ARG A 214 6.07 13.70 -1.66
N LEU A 215 7.15 13.39 -2.36
CA LEU A 215 8.16 12.48 -1.85
C LEU A 215 9.05 13.29 -0.90
N LEU A 216 9.14 12.88 0.37
CA LEU A 216 9.94 13.57 1.40
C LEU A 216 11.42 13.20 1.30
N TRP A 217 11.73 12.06 0.68
CA TRP A 217 13.08 11.55 0.54
C TRP A 217 13.27 10.78 -0.76
N SER A 218 14.36 11.06 -1.47
CA SER A 218 14.82 10.27 -2.62
C SER A 218 16.04 9.43 -2.21
N PRO A 219 16.06 8.12 -2.49
CA PRO A 219 17.24 7.28 -2.28
C PRO A 219 18.35 7.56 -3.30
N LEU A 220 18.10 8.32 -4.36
CA LEU A 220 19.09 8.69 -5.37
C LEU A 220 19.29 10.21 -5.38
N PRO A 221 20.53 10.70 -5.60
CA PRO A 221 20.79 12.14 -5.70
C PRO A 221 20.18 12.72 -6.98
N ASP A 222 20.02 14.04 -7.02
CA ASP A 222 19.54 14.73 -8.22
C ASP A 222 20.49 14.50 -9.40
N GLY A 223 19.92 14.28 -10.60
CA GLY A 223 20.69 14.04 -11.82
C GLY A 223 21.33 12.65 -11.91
N TRP A 224 20.92 11.70 -11.07
CA TRP A 224 21.39 10.31 -11.12
C TRP A 224 21.19 9.67 -12.50
N GLU A 225 20.15 10.08 -13.23
CA GLU A 225 19.78 9.56 -14.54
C GLU A 225 20.75 9.98 -15.65
N MET A 226 21.40 11.14 -15.49
CA MET A 226 22.37 11.69 -16.44
C MET A 226 23.81 11.32 -16.06
N THR A 227 24.01 10.89 -14.83
CA THR A 227 25.31 10.46 -14.35
C THR A 227 25.48 9.00 -14.73
N VAL A 228 26.37 8.71 -15.69
CA VAL A 228 26.76 7.31 -15.96
C VAL A 228 27.22 6.74 -14.61
N ALA A 229 26.60 5.64 -14.15
CA ALA A 229 26.94 4.92 -12.92
C ALA A 229 28.38 4.36 -12.99
N ARG A 230 29.36 5.26 -13.02
CA ARG A 230 30.77 5.05 -13.38
C ARG A 230 31.68 5.11 -12.15
N LYS A 231 31.17 5.52 -10.97
CA LYS A 231 31.96 5.55 -9.73
C LYS A 231 31.48 4.64 -8.60
N ASP A 232 30.23 4.15 -8.63
CA ASP A 232 29.68 3.35 -7.51
C ASP A 232 29.57 1.84 -7.75
N ARG A 233 30.05 1.32 -8.89
CA ARG A 233 30.10 -0.14 -9.09
C ARG A 233 31.12 -0.85 -8.18
N SER A 234 31.99 -0.08 -7.51
CA SER A 234 33.12 -0.58 -6.73
C SER A 234 33.13 -0.10 -5.27
N SER A 235 32.10 0.62 -4.82
CA SER A 235 31.95 0.88 -3.38
C SER A 235 31.60 -0.45 -2.72
N PRO A 236 32.44 -0.99 -1.80
CA PRO A 236 32.11 -2.21 -1.08
C PRO A 236 30.75 -2.01 -0.40
N ALA A 237 29.89 -3.04 -0.43
CA ALA A 237 28.52 -3.00 0.10
C ALA A 237 28.42 -2.08 1.33
N ALA A 238 27.86 -0.88 1.14
CA ALA A 238 27.94 0.19 2.12
C ALA A 238 26.90 -0.04 3.24
N GLY A 239 26.97 -1.19 3.92
CA GLY A 239 26.05 -1.52 5.00
C GLY A 239 24.58 -1.41 4.61
N ALA A 240 23.76 -1.07 5.59
CA ALA A 240 22.33 -0.86 5.41
C ALA A 240 22.04 0.57 4.94
N LEU A 241 21.23 0.72 3.90
CA LEU A 241 20.68 1.99 3.45
C LEU A 241 19.91 2.65 4.59
N ALA A 242 20.32 3.87 4.94
CA ALA A 242 19.61 4.68 5.93
C ALA A 242 18.32 5.25 5.30
N ILE A 243 17.18 4.70 5.72
CA ILE A 243 15.85 5.14 5.28
C ILE A 243 15.24 6.02 6.38
N PRO A 244 14.84 7.28 6.10
CA PRO A 244 14.21 8.12 7.10
C PRO A 244 12.80 7.63 7.44
N ALA A 245 12.31 8.00 8.63
CA ALA A 245 11.03 7.51 9.15
C ALA A 245 9.82 7.94 8.30
N GLU A 246 9.89 9.07 7.61
CA GLU A 246 8.81 9.64 6.79
C GLU A 246 9.26 9.72 5.33
N LEU A 247 8.46 9.14 4.42
CA LEU A 247 8.86 8.96 3.02
C LEU A 247 7.97 9.70 2.02
N ILE A 248 6.65 9.72 2.26
CA ILE A 248 5.67 10.39 1.38
C ILE A 248 4.74 11.21 2.26
N GLN A 249 4.36 12.39 1.80
CA GLN A 249 3.31 13.19 2.45
C GLN A 249 2.27 13.64 1.44
N HIS A 250 1.00 13.37 1.75
CA HIS A 250 -0.15 13.90 1.02
C HIS A 250 -0.90 14.87 1.91
N GLN A 251 -1.46 15.92 1.30
CA GLN A 251 -2.45 16.79 1.93
C GLN A 251 -3.69 16.82 1.07
N ALA A 252 -4.86 16.69 1.68
CA ALA A 252 -6.12 16.68 0.96
C ALA A 252 -7.24 17.36 1.75
N VAL A 253 -8.23 17.81 1.01
CA VAL A 253 -9.51 18.29 1.55
C VAL A 253 -10.60 17.31 1.16
N LEU A 254 -11.47 17.00 2.12
CA LEU A 254 -12.72 16.31 1.88
C LEU A 254 -13.85 17.33 1.86
N SER A 255 -14.67 17.28 0.82
CA SER A 255 -15.85 18.13 0.64
C SER A 255 -17.09 17.27 0.43
N VAL A 256 -18.24 17.73 0.90
CA VAL A 256 -19.54 17.13 0.54
C VAL A 256 -19.90 17.47 -0.92
N PRO A 257 -20.92 16.86 -1.54
CA PRO A 257 -21.20 17.00 -2.98
C PRO A 257 -21.43 18.44 -3.46
N ASP A 258 -21.89 19.34 -2.60
CA ASP A 258 -22.06 20.77 -2.89
C ASP A 258 -20.75 21.57 -2.95
N GLY A 259 -19.62 20.94 -2.61
CA GLY A 259 -18.28 21.54 -2.60
C GLY A 259 -17.82 22.06 -1.23
N THR A 260 -18.70 22.13 -0.25
CA THR A 260 -18.37 22.61 1.11
C THR A 260 -17.32 21.69 1.73
N PRO A 261 -16.11 22.20 2.04
CA PRO A 261 -15.08 21.40 2.71
C PRO A 261 -15.55 21.05 4.11
N PHE A 262 -15.20 19.89 4.65
CA PHE A 262 -15.50 19.56 6.05
C PHE A 262 -14.33 18.90 6.77
N SER A 263 -13.29 18.50 6.03
CA SER A 263 -12.10 17.86 6.57
C SER A 263 -10.86 18.29 5.80
N PHE A 264 -9.78 18.56 6.51
CA PHE A 264 -8.43 18.70 5.97
C PHE A 264 -7.56 17.62 6.60
N VAL A 265 -6.87 16.86 5.76
CA VAL A 265 -6.06 15.72 6.20
C VAL A 265 -4.62 15.86 5.70
N VAL A 266 -3.67 15.56 6.59
CA VAL A 266 -2.26 15.38 6.27
C VAL A 266 -1.93 13.91 6.53
N GLU A 267 -1.53 13.19 5.49
CA GLU A 267 -1.18 11.77 5.53
C GLU A 267 0.31 11.64 5.31
N THR A 268 1.03 11.08 6.28
CA THR A 268 2.46 10.81 6.20
C THR A 268 2.65 9.30 6.14
N TYR A 269 3.37 8.80 5.15
CA TYR A 269 3.65 7.39 4.95
C TYR A 269 5.07 7.08 5.38
N THR A 270 5.25 6.03 6.16
CA THR A 270 6.48 5.78 6.91
C THR A 270 7.46 4.88 6.17
N ASP A 271 8.66 4.70 6.73
CA ASP A 271 9.64 3.70 6.29
C ASP A 271 9.09 2.26 6.27
N ARG A 272 8.06 1.98 7.08
CA ARG A 272 7.49 0.64 7.22
C ARG A 272 6.75 0.16 5.99
N VAL A 273 6.44 1.04 5.04
CA VAL A 273 5.93 0.61 3.71
C VAL A 273 6.96 -0.19 2.92
N LEU A 274 8.25 -0.11 3.28
CA LEU A 274 9.36 -0.85 2.69
C LEU A 274 9.88 -2.00 3.59
N ALA A 275 9.18 -2.35 4.66
CA ALA A 275 9.64 -3.32 5.67
C ALA A 275 9.47 -4.80 5.27
N PHE A 276 9.34 -5.11 3.98
CA PHE A 276 9.19 -6.48 3.49
C PHE A 276 10.53 -7.09 3.07
N ARG A 277 10.63 -8.42 3.18
CA ARG A 277 11.84 -9.17 2.80
C ARG A 277 11.94 -9.28 1.27
N ARG A 278 13.14 -9.02 0.73
CA ARG A 278 13.50 -9.52 -0.61
C ARG A 278 13.74 -11.03 -0.53
N SER A 279 13.15 -11.80 -1.44
CA SER A 279 13.71 -13.12 -1.76
C SER A 279 15.03 -12.86 -2.48
N ARG A 280 16.14 -13.42 -1.98
CA ARG A 280 17.35 -13.54 -2.81
C ARG A 280 16.95 -14.42 -4.00
N SER A 281 17.06 -13.88 -5.22
CA SER A 281 16.97 -14.69 -6.43
C SER A 281 18.18 -15.58 -6.58
#